data_AF-A0AA90KPG6-F1
#
_entry.id   AF-A0AA90KPG6-F1
#
_cell.length_a   1.000
_cell.length_b   1.000
_cell.length_c   1.000
_cell.angle_alpha   90.00
_cell.angle_beta   90.00
_cell.angle_gamma   90.00
#
_symmetry.space_group_name_H-M   'P 1'
#
loop_
_entity.id
_entity.type
_entity.pdbx_description
1 polymer ?
#
loop_
_entity_poly.entity_id
_entity_poly.type
_entity_poly.pdbx_seq_one_letter_code
_entity_poly.pdbx_strand_id
1 'polypeptide(L)'
;YNRALINRGNIAIWFDPKTQWYAQPKSQHGRNQTYSDTAIQCCLMIKSIFRLSLRMVTGFVQSLIKLCGLDWTAPDYTTLCRRQKHIDIAISYQKSSNGLHLLVDSTGLKFLGEGEWKRKKHQPEYRRQWRKLHIGIDAETLQIRAVQLTTNNISDSQVLGDLLGQIPLDERVDSVYTDGAYDTKCCRRVISDRQAYAVIPPRKNAKPWKDTKVHSQERNE
;
A
#
# COMPACT_ATOMS: atom_id res chain seq x y z
N TYR A 1 30.58 9.53 -8.69
CA TYR A 1 29.22 9.79 -9.22
C TYR A 1 28.78 8.73 -10.23
N ASN A 2 29.37 8.62 -11.44
CA ASN A 2 28.93 7.66 -12.48
C ASN A 2 28.92 6.19 -12.04
N ARG A 3 29.93 5.74 -11.28
CA ARG A 3 29.94 4.37 -10.74
C ARG A 3 28.78 4.09 -9.78
N ALA A 4 28.33 5.09 -9.01
CA ALA A 4 27.14 4.96 -8.17
C ALA A 4 25.86 4.86 -9.02
N LEU A 5 25.77 5.60 -10.14
CA LEU A 5 24.64 5.48 -11.07
C LEU A 5 24.60 4.13 -11.78
N ILE A 6 25.75 3.60 -12.21
CA ILE A 6 25.87 2.25 -12.78
C ILE A 6 25.45 1.21 -11.73
N ASN A 7 25.96 1.33 -10.51
CA ASN A 7 25.62 0.42 -9.42
C ASN A 7 24.14 0.51 -8.99
N ARG A 8 23.47 1.66 -9.19
CA ARG A 8 22.01 1.77 -8.98
C ARG A 8 21.20 0.93 -9.98
N GLY A 9 21.73 0.71 -11.19
CA GLY A 9 21.12 -0.18 -12.18
C GLY A 9 21.50 -1.65 -12.01
N ASN A 10 22.48 -1.96 -11.15
CA ASN A 10 22.89 -3.32 -10.85
C ASN A 10 21.92 -3.94 -9.84
N ILE A 11 20.88 -4.60 -10.36
CA ILE A 11 19.87 -5.27 -9.55
C ILE A 11 20.27 -6.74 -9.40
N ALA A 12 20.85 -7.10 -8.26
CA ALA A 12 21.04 -8.49 -7.88
C ALA A 12 19.80 -8.95 -7.09
N ILE A 13 18.97 -9.79 -7.71
CA ILE A 13 17.83 -10.41 -7.03
C ILE A 13 18.34 -11.70 -6.38
N TRP A 14 18.25 -11.75 -5.06
CA TRP A 14 18.57 -12.94 -4.27
C TRP A 14 17.31 -13.42 -3.57
N PHE A 15 17.13 -14.73 -3.52
CA PHE A 15 16.16 -15.35 -2.63
C PHE A 15 16.86 -15.74 -1.33
N ASP A 16 16.23 -15.48 -0.19
CA ASP A 16 16.67 -16.07 1.08
C ASP A 16 16.30 -17.56 1.08
N PRO A 17 17.27 -18.50 1.12
CA PRO A 17 17.00 -19.94 1.10
C PRO A 17 16.12 -20.43 2.27
N LYS A 18 16.00 -19.65 3.34
CA LYS A 18 15.14 -19.95 4.49
C LYS A 18 13.68 -19.56 4.24
N THR A 19 13.38 -18.87 3.15
CA THR A 19 12.01 -18.49 2.79
C THR A 19 11.16 -19.73 2.64
N GLN A 20 10.01 -19.74 3.33
CA GLN A 20 9.05 -20.80 3.16
C GLN A 20 8.35 -20.67 1.80
N TRP A 21 8.92 -21.27 0.75
CA TRP A 21 8.43 -21.16 -0.62
C TRP A 21 7.13 -21.94 -0.84
N TYR A 22 7.04 -23.12 -0.25
CA TYR A 22 5.88 -24.00 -0.35
C TYR A 22 4.89 -23.76 0.80
N ALA A 23 3.60 -23.95 0.55
CA ALA A 23 2.59 -23.77 1.59
C ALA A 23 2.66 -24.93 2.60
N GLN A 24 2.33 -24.65 3.87
CA GLN A 24 2.14 -25.74 4.84
C GLN A 24 0.87 -26.53 4.47
N PRO A 25 0.90 -27.87 4.57
CA PRO A 25 -0.28 -28.69 4.33
C PRO A 25 -1.36 -28.33 5.35
N LYS A 26 -2.56 -27.98 4.86
CA LYS A 26 -3.75 -27.84 5.72
C LYS A 26 -4.46 -29.19 5.79
N SER A 27 -4.92 -29.56 6.98
CA SER A 27 -5.68 -30.80 7.25
C SER A 27 -7.16 -30.71 6.84
N GLN A 28 -7.55 -29.69 6.07
CA GLN A 28 -8.95 -29.47 5.67
C GLN A 28 -9.27 -30.10 4.32
N HIS A 29 -10.53 -30.54 4.15
CA HIS A 29 -11.03 -31.07 2.88
C HIS A 29 -10.95 -30.01 1.77
N GLY A 30 -10.11 -30.27 0.75
CA GLY A 30 -9.90 -29.41 -0.40
C GLY A 30 -8.52 -29.60 -1.03
N ARG A 31 -8.28 -29.03 -2.22
CA ARG A 31 -6.93 -29.06 -2.83
C ARG A 31 -6.01 -28.12 -2.05
N ASN A 32 -4.99 -28.70 -1.42
CA ASN A 32 -3.95 -27.93 -0.74
C ASN A 32 -3.24 -26.97 -1.70
N GLN A 33 -2.91 -25.79 -1.20
CA GLN A 33 -2.07 -24.84 -1.92
C GLN A 33 -0.66 -25.41 -2.01
N THR A 34 -0.04 -25.34 -3.19
CA THR A 34 1.36 -25.76 -3.36
C THR A 34 2.33 -24.69 -2.88
N TYR A 35 2.05 -23.43 -3.18
CA TYR A 35 2.93 -22.29 -2.89
C TYR A 35 2.38 -21.42 -1.78
N SER A 36 3.29 -20.89 -0.94
CA SER A 36 2.97 -19.94 0.12
C SER A 36 2.55 -18.58 -0.46
N ASP A 37 1.89 -17.74 0.35
CA ASP A 37 1.60 -16.36 -0.04
C ASP A 37 2.88 -15.56 -0.28
N THR A 38 3.95 -15.80 0.49
CA THR A 38 5.26 -15.17 0.29
C THR A 38 5.83 -15.46 -1.10
N ALA A 39 5.76 -16.70 -1.57
CA ALA A 39 6.23 -17.05 -2.92
C ALA A 39 5.41 -16.35 -4.01
N ILE A 40 4.07 -16.35 -3.87
CA ILE A 40 3.19 -15.67 -4.82
C ILE A 40 3.44 -14.16 -4.83
N GLN A 41 3.52 -13.51 -3.66
CA GLN A 41 3.80 -12.09 -3.53
C GLN A 41 5.14 -11.75 -4.18
N CYS A 42 6.19 -12.54 -3.93
CA CYS A 42 7.50 -12.37 -4.56
C CYS A 42 7.41 -12.38 -6.10
N CYS A 43 6.72 -13.38 -6.67
CA CYS A 43 6.51 -13.45 -8.13
C CYS A 43 5.74 -12.21 -8.66
N LEU A 44 4.71 -11.75 -7.96
CA LEU A 44 3.92 -10.57 -8.37
C LEU A 44 4.70 -9.26 -8.22
N MET A 45 5.61 -9.16 -7.25
CA MET A 45 6.54 -8.03 -7.12
C MET A 45 7.50 -7.99 -8.29
N ILE A 46 8.16 -9.11 -8.62
CA ILE A 46 9.04 -9.22 -9.80
C ILE A 46 8.28 -8.85 -11.07
N LYS A 47 7.05 -9.36 -11.22
CA LYS A 47 6.17 -9.02 -12.34
C LYS A 47 5.96 -7.51 -12.46
N SER A 48 5.73 -6.84 -11.34
CA SER A 48 5.41 -5.41 -11.30
C SER A 48 6.65 -4.54 -11.54
N ILE A 49 7.77 -4.87 -10.90
CA ILE A 49 9.05 -4.14 -11.03
C ILE A 49 9.57 -4.21 -12.46
N PHE A 50 9.59 -5.40 -13.06
CA PHE A 50 10.10 -5.62 -14.41
C PHE A 50 9.03 -5.52 -15.51
N ARG A 51 7.79 -5.18 -15.14
CA ARG A 51 6.65 -5.05 -16.07
C ARG A 51 6.44 -6.28 -16.96
N LEU A 52 6.60 -7.47 -16.37
CA LEU A 52 6.50 -8.74 -17.09
C LEU A 52 5.04 -9.21 -17.21
N SER A 53 4.75 -10.00 -18.25
CA SER A 53 3.52 -10.78 -18.30
C SER A 53 3.59 -11.96 -17.31
N LEU A 54 2.44 -12.57 -16.95
CA LEU A 54 2.41 -13.68 -16.00
C LEU A 54 3.26 -14.88 -16.48
N ARG A 55 3.24 -15.19 -17.79
CA ARG A 55 4.06 -16.27 -18.36
C ARG A 55 5.55 -15.93 -18.32
N MET A 56 5.90 -14.68 -18.64
CA MET A 56 7.29 -14.22 -18.55
C MET A 56 7.80 -14.27 -17.12
N VAL A 57 6.98 -13.90 -16.13
CA VAL A 57 7.42 -13.95 -14.73
C VAL A 57 7.66 -15.39 -14.25
N THR A 58 6.85 -16.36 -14.69
CA THR A 58 7.11 -17.78 -14.41
C THR A 58 8.50 -18.17 -14.93
N GLY A 59 8.80 -17.91 -16.20
CA GLY A 59 10.12 -18.23 -16.77
C GLY A 59 11.29 -17.47 -16.12
N PHE A 60 11.07 -16.19 -15.80
CA PHE A 60 12.07 -15.36 -15.13
C PHE A 60 12.39 -15.89 -13.72
N VAL A 61 11.37 -16.22 -12.92
CA VAL A 61 11.54 -16.79 -11.58
C VAL A 61 12.19 -18.17 -11.63
N GLN A 62 11.83 -19.02 -12.61
CA GLN A 62 12.50 -20.31 -12.83
C GLN A 62 14.01 -20.14 -13.06
N SER A 63 14.38 -19.17 -13.90
CA SER A 63 15.78 -18.83 -14.17
C SER A 63 16.51 -18.38 -12.90
N LEU A 64 15.91 -17.48 -12.12
CA LEU A 64 16.49 -17.01 -10.86
C LEU A 64 16.69 -18.13 -9.83
N ILE A 65 15.69 -19.01 -9.67
CA ILE A 65 15.77 -20.17 -8.76
C ILE A 65 16.95 -21.07 -9.16
N LYS A 66 17.08 -21.36 -10.46
CA LYS A 66 18.18 -22.16 -11.00
C LYS A 66 19.54 -21.50 -10.77
N LEU A 67 19.66 -20.18 -11.02
CA LEU A 67 20.89 -19.42 -10.80
C LEU A 67 21.28 -19.36 -9.31
N CYS A 68 20.30 -19.36 -8.41
CA CYS A 68 20.53 -19.40 -6.96
C CYS A 68 20.80 -20.82 -6.42
N GLY A 69 20.72 -21.87 -7.25
CA GLY A 69 20.93 -23.26 -6.83
C GLY A 69 19.87 -23.79 -5.87
N LEU A 70 18.63 -23.27 -5.96
CA LEU A 70 17.54 -23.64 -5.05
C LEU A 70 16.70 -24.77 -5.63
N ASP A 71 16.30 -25.72 -4.78
CA ASP A 71 15.41 -26.84 -5.17
C ASP A 71 13.92 -26.45 -5.13
N TRP A 72 13.63 -25.27 -5.69
CA TRP A 72 12.27 -24.74 -5.73
C TRP A 72 11.69 -24.84 -7.14
N THR A 73 10.37 -24.84 -7.22
CA THR A 73 9.64 -24.72 -8.48
C THR A 73 8.95 -23.35 -8.52
N ALA A 74 8.89 -22.73 -9.69
CA ALA A 74 8.17 -21.46 -9.83
C ALA A 74 6.67 -21.72 -10.03
N PRO A 75 5.80 -20.90 -9.43
CA PRO A 75 4.37 -20.91 -9.73
C PRO A 75 4.09 -20.67 -11.22
N ASP A 76 3.18 -21.46 -11.79
CA ASP A 76 2.72 -21.24 -13.16
C ASP A 76 1.79 -20.02 -13.27
N TYR A 77 1.58 -19.54 -14.50
CA TYR A 77 0.79 -18.34 -14.75
C TYR A 77 -0.68 -18.48 -14.29
N THR A 78 -1.24 -19.70 -14.32
CA THR A 78 -2.63 -19.95 -13.89
C THR A 78 -2.74 -19.80 -12.37
N THR A 79 -1.76 -20.33 -11.65
CA THR A 79 -1.64 -20.25 -10.20
C THR A 79 -1.48 -18.80 -9.77
N LEU A 80 -0.55 -18.06 -10.40
CA LEU A 80 -0.37 -16.63 -10.15
C LEU A 80 -1.65 -15.83 -10.45
N CYS A 81 -2.31 -16.10 -11.58
CA CYS A 81 -3.53 -15.41 -11.98
C CYS A 81 -4.68 -15.61 -10.98
N ARG A 82 -4.84 -16.83 -10.45
CA ARG A 82 -5.88 -17.13 -9.46
C ARG A 82 -5.55 -16.55 -8.09
N ARG A 83 -4.28 -16.67 -7.66
CA ARG A 83 -3.85 -16.21 -6.33
C ARG A 83 -3.78 -14.70 -6.21
N GLN A 84 -3.39 -13.97 -7.27
CA GLN A 84 -3.31 -12.49 -7.20
C GLN A 84 -4.64 -11.82 -6.83
N LYS A 85 -5.78 -12.48 -7.06
CA LYS A 85 -7.11 -11.94 -6.74
C LYS A 85 -7.38 -11.91 -5.23
N HIS A 86 -6.75 -12.79 -4.47
CA HIS A 86 -7.09 -13.07 -3.07
C HIS A 86 -5.89 -12.95 -2.14
N ILE A 87 -4.71 -12.58 -2.67
CA ILE A 87 -3.51 -12.44 -1.86
C ILE A 87 -3.57 -11.13 -1.08
N ASP A 88 -3.36 -11.24 0.23
CA ASP A 88 -3.10 -10.08 1.07
C ASP A 88 -1.63 -9.67 0.89
N ILE A 89 -1.42 -8.42 0.48
CA ILE A 89 -0.07 -7.90 0.26
C ILE A 89 0.50 -7.48 1.60
N ALA A 90 1.51 -8.20 2.08
CA ALA A 90 2.26 -7.79 3.25
C ALA A 90 3.21 -6.64 2.89
N ILE A 91 2.98 -5.46 3.45
CA ILE A 91 3.92 -4.34 3.36
C ILE A 91 4.85 -4.42 4.56
N SER A 92 6.08 -4.85 4.33
CA SER A 92 7.11 -4.87 5.37
C SER A 92 7.59 -3.45 5.67
N TYR A 93 7.68 -3.14 6.95
CA TYR A 93 8.27 -1.90 7.47
C TYR A 93 9.12 -2.24 8.70
N GLN A 94 9.99 -1.31 9.07
CA GLN A 94 10.69 -1.35 10.35
C GLN A 94 9.93 -0.47 11.33
N LYS A 95 9.73 -0.96 12.55
CA LYS A 95 9.10 -0.17 13.61
C LYS A 95 9.94 1.09 13.82
N SER A 96 9.28 2.24 13.91
CA SER A 96 10.00 3.49 14.19
C SER A 96 10.64 3.40 15.57
N SER A 97 11.91 3.78 15.67
CA SER A 97 12.65 3.78 16.94
C SER A 97 12.26 4.96 17.84
N ASN A 98 11.97 6.10 17.21
CA ASN A 98 11.35 7.27 17.81
C ASN A 98 9.85 7.29 17.45
N GLY A 99 9.00 8.07 18.11
CA GLY A 99 7.57 8.04 17.79
C GLY A 99 7.28 8.36 16.32
N LEU A 100 6.23 7.75 15.76
CA LEU A 100 5.93 7.80 14.34
C LEU A 100 5.30 9.14 13.94
N HIS A 101 5.89 9.80 12.94
CA HIS A 101 5.31 10.96 12.27
C HIS A 101 4.66 10.51 10.95
N LEU A 102 3.34 10.29 10.97
CA LEU A 102 2.62 9.69 9.84
C LEU A 102 2.11 10.78 8.87
N LEU A 103 2.51 10.72 7.61
CA LEU A 103 1.94 11.53 6.52
C LEU A 103 0.86 10.71 5.81
N VAL A 104 -0.35 11.26 5.67
CA VAL A 104 -1.46 10.58 5.00
C VAL A 104 -1.99 11.43 3.85
N ASP A 105 -2.09 10.80 2.69
CA ASP A 105 -2.71 11.38 1.49
C ASP A 105 -3.38 10.29 0.64
N SER A 106 -4.21 10.72 -0.31
CA SER A 106 -4.88 9.83 -1.25
C SER A 106 -4.67 10.25 -2.71
N THR A 107 -4.67 9.26 -3.60
CA THR A 107 -4.55 9.50 -5.05
C THR A 107 -5.54 8.68 -5.85
N GLY A 108 -6.02 9.25 -6.95
CA GLY A 108 -6.97 8.60 -7.86
C GLY A 108 -6.26 7.69 -8.86
N LEU A 109 -6.59 6.39 -8.84
CA LEU A 109 -6.13 5.41 -9.83
C LEU A 109 -7.21 5.16 -10.88
N LYS A 110 -6.95 5.58 -12.12
CA LYS A 110 -7.80 5.25 -13.27
C LYS A 110 -7.45 3.85 -13.78
N PHE A 111 -8.41 2.94 -13.72
CA PHE A 111 -8.20 1.55 -14.19
C PHE A 111 -9.09 1.16 -15.38
N LEU A 112 -10.18 1.89 -15.62
CA LEU A 112 -10.98 1.79 -16.83
C LEU A 112 -11.29 3.18 -17.38
N GLY A 113 -11.23 3.33 -18.70
CA GLY A 113 -11.55 4.58 -19.39
C GLY A 113 -10.56 4.89 -20.49
N GLU A 114 -11.07 5.48 -21.57
CA GLU A 114 -10.25 5.87 -22.72
C GLU A 114 -9.17 6.88 -22.38
N GLY A 115 -8.03 6.79 -23.07
CA GLY A 115 -6.92 7.72 -22.93
C GLY A 115 -7.35 9.18 -23.13
N GLU A 116 -6.58 10.11 -22.54
CA GLU A 116 -6.86 11.55 -22.61
C GLU A 116 -6.99 12.04 -24.07
N TRP A 117 -6.16 11.50 -24.98
CA TRP A 117 -6.16 11.84 -26.39
C TRP A 117 -7.47 11.46 -27.11
N LYS A 118 -7.95 10.22 -26.95
CA LYS A 118 -9.18 9.75 -27.61
C LYS A 118 -10.37 10.61 -27.20
N ARG A 119 -10.48 10.97 -25.93
CA ARG A 119 -11.59 11.82 -25.46
C ARG A 119 -11.55 13.23 -26.02
N LYS A 120 -10.36 13.80 -26.19
CA LYS A 120 -10.21 15.15 -26.78
C LYS A 120 -10.59 15.16 -28.26
N LYS A 121 -10.39 14.05 -28.99
CA LYS A 121 -10.63 13.96 -30.43
C LYS A 121 -11.98 13.36 -30.81
N HIS A 122 -12.46 12.36 -30.07
CA HIS A 122 -13.55 11.49 -30.49
C HIS A 122 -14.68 11.36 -29.45
N GLN A 123 -14.61 12.10 -28.34
CA GLN A 123 -15.54 12.00 -27.20
C GLN A 123 -15.47 10.60 -26.52
N PRO A 124 -15.80 10.49 -25.22
CA PRO A 124 -15.72 9.20 -24.53
C PRO A 124 -16.86 8.25 -24.90
N GLU A 125 -16.54 7.03 -25.31
CA GLU A 125 -17.56 5.98 -25.54
C GLU A 125 -18.02 5.32 -24.22
N TYR A 126 -17.21 5.34 -23.16
CA TYR A 126 -17.54 4.76 -21.86
C TYR A 126 -17.04 5.58 -20.67
N ARG A 127 -17.74 5.45 -19.54
CA ARG A 127 -17.45 6.19 -18.30
C ARG A 127 -16.15 5.70 -17.67
N ARG A 128 -15.31 6.64 -17.22
CA ARG A 128 -14.10 6.30 -16.45
C ARG A 128 -14.51 5.65 -15.12
N GLN A 129 -13.79 4.61 -14.74
CA GLN A 129 -13.82 4.09 -13.39
C GLN A 129 -12.50 4.39 -12.71
N TRP A 130 -12.60 4.89 -11.48
CA TRP A 130 -11.44 5.09 -10.63
C TRP A 130 -11.59 4.35 -9.30
N ARG A 131 -10.43 4.09 -8.72
CA ARG A 131 -10.27 3.76 -7.31
C ARG A 131 -9.49 4.88 -6.66
N LYS A 132 -9.58 5.01 -5.34
CA LYS A 132 -8.70 5.84 -4.55
C LYS A 132 -7.73 4.96 -3.79
N LEU A 133 -6.45 5.26 -3.92
CA LEU A 133 -5.38 4.67 -3.15
C LEU A 133 -5.01 5.65 -2.04
N HIS A 134 -5.25 5.28 -0.80
CA HIS A 134 -4.87 6.03 0.39
C HIS A 134 -3.60 5.42 0.96
N ILE A 135 -2.62 6.25 1.29
CA ILE A 135 -1.31 5.81 1.76
C ILE A 135 -0.95 6.60 3.01
N GLY A 136 -0.53 5.90 4.05
CA GLY A 136 0.17 6.46 5.20
C GLY A 136 1.65 6.12 5.09
N ILE A 137 2.53 7.12 5.10
CA ILE A 137 3.99 6.94 5.10
C ILE A 137 4.61 7.56 6.35
N ASP A 138 5.71 6.97 6.80
CA ASP A 138 6.56 7.58 7.81
C ASP A 138 7.34 8.76 7.21
N ALA A 139 7.26 9.94 7.83
CA ALA A 139 7.96 11.14 7.38
C ALA A 139 9.49 11.00 7.43
N GLU A 140 10.03 10.19 8.35
CA GLU A 140 11.48 10.05 8.52
C GLU A 140 12.04 8.99 7.55
N THR A 141 11.46 7.79 7.57
CA THR A 141 12.00 6.65 6.79
C THR A 141 11.42 6.54 5.38
N LEU A 142 10.32 7.27 5.09
CA LEU A 142 9.52 7.15 3.85
C LEU A 142 8.91 5.76 3.64
N GLN A 143 8.92 4.90 4.66
CA GLN A 143 8.31 3.58 4.57
C GLN A 143 6.79 3.71 4.55
N ILE A 144 6.14 2.90 3.71
CA ILE A 144 4.68 2.78 3.70
C ILE A 144 4.26 2.03 4.96
N ARG A 145 3.44 2.69 5.78
CA ARG A 145 2.96 2.19 7.07
C ARG A 145 1.52 1.70 7.02
N ALA A 146 0.71 2.30 6.16
CA ALA A 146 -0.67 1.92 5.94
C ALA A 146 -1.06 2.11 4.48
N VAL A 147 -1.93 1.25 3.96
CA VAL A 147 -2.49 1.38 2.62
C VAL A 147 -3.94 0.96 2.59
N GLN A 148 -4.76 1.66 1.81
CA GLN A 148 -6.14 1.23 1.56
C GLN A 148 -6.60 1.63 0.17
N LEU A 149 -7.23 0.68 -0.53
CA LEU A 149 -7.83 0.94 -1.83
C LEU A 149 -9.35 1.00 -1.66
N THR A 150 -9.94 2.15 -1.99
CA THR A 150 -11.40 2.34 -1.90
C THR A 150 -12.02 2.67 -3.24
N THR A 151 -13.34 2.57 -3.30
CA THR A 151 -14.15 3.14 -4.38
C THR A 151 -14.18 4.67 -4.28
N ASN A 152 -14.51 5.35 -5.38
CA ASN A 152 -14.52 6.82 -5.46
C ASN A 152 -15.53 7.53 -4.56
N ASN A 153 -16.59 6.84 -4.14
CA ASN A 153 -17.63 7.40 -3.29
C ASN A 153 -17.22 7.48 -1.82
N ILE A 154 -16.07 6.88 -1.45
CA ILE A 154 -15.52 7.00 -0.11
C ILE A 154 -14.66 8.27 -0.05
N SER A 155 -14.96 9.11 0.93
CA SER A 155 -14.19 10.34 1.20
C SER A 155 -12.93 10.02 1.99
N ASP A 156 -11.90 10.85 1.85
CA ASP A 156 -10.58 10.58 2.42
C ASP A 156 -10.65 10.61 3.96
N SER A 157 -11.45 11.53 4.51
CA SER A 157 -11.75 11.62 5.95
C SER A 157 -12.35 10.34 6.57
N GLN A 158 -13.09 9.53 5.79
CA GLN A 158 -13.70 8.29 6.29
C GLN A 158 -12.67 7.17 6.44
N VAL A 159 -11.55 7.25 5.72
CA VAL A 159 -10.55 6.18 5.61
C VAL A 159 -9.45 6.31 6.66
N LEU A 160 -9.28 7.49 7.26
CA LEU A 160 -8.20 7.76 8.22
C LEU A 160 -8.20 6.80 9.42
N GLY A 161 -9.38 6.43 9.93
CA GLY A 161 -9.50 5.46 11.03
C GLY A 161 -8.95 4.09 10.68
N ASP A 162 -9.34 3.57 9.51
CA ASP A 162 -8.87 2.28 9.01
C ASP A 162 -7.36 2.29 8.78
N LEU A 163 -6.80 3.39 8.26
CA LEU A 163 -5.35 3.54 8.07
C LEU A 163 -4.59 3.54 9.41
N LEU A 164 -5.07 4.31 10.40
CA LEU A 164 -4.45 4.33 11.73
C LEU A 164 -4.59 2.98 12.45
N GLY A 165 -5.67 2.23 12.19
CA GLY A 165 -5.88 0.88 12.70
C GLY A 165 -4.89 -0.16 12.15
N GLN A 166 -4.21 0.11 11.03
CA GLN A 166 -3.13 -0.75 10.51
C GLN A 166 -1.82 -0.56 11.28
N ILE A 167 -1.67 0.55 12.02
CA ILE A 167 -0.50 0.80 12.84
C ILE A 167 -0.67 0.04 14.18
N PRO A 168 0.31 -0.78 14.59
CA PRO A 168 0.24 -1.51 15.85
C PRO A 168 -0.05 -0.59 17.05
N LEU A 169 -0.90 -1.04 17.97
CA LEU A 169 -1.31 -0.24 19.13
C LEU A 169 -0.13 0.10 20.05
N ASP A 170 0.85 -0.80 20.15
CA ASP A 170 2.10 -0.67 20.91
C ASP A 170 3.16 0.20 20.19
N GLU A 171 2.86 0.67 18.98
CA GLU A 171 3.67 1.68 18.30
C GLU A 171 3.10 3.07 18.55
N ARG A 172 3.95 3.93 19.12
CA ARG A 172 3.63 5.31 19.42
C ARG A 172 3.57 6.13 18.13
N VAL A 173 2.46 6.84 17.93
CA VAL A 173 2.29 7.83 16.86
C VAL A 173 2.38 9.20 17.50
N ASP A 174 3.39 9.99 17.12
CA ASP A 174 3.59 11.33 17.68
C ASP A 174 2.72 12.36 16.98
N SER A 175 2.61 12.27 15.65
CA SER A 175 1.79 13.20 14.89
C SER A 175 1.27 12.60 13.59
N VAL A 176 0.12 13.09 13.15
CA VAL A 176 -0.51 12.71 11.88
C VAL A 176 -0.69 13.97 11.03
N TYR A 177 -0.06 14.00 9.87
CA TYR A 177 -0.13 15.08 8.90
C TYR A 177 -1.06 14.69 7.77
N THR A 178 -2.02 15.56 7.47
CA THR A 178 -2.97 15.37 6.36
C THR A 178 -3.30 16.71 5.72
N ASP A 179 -3.96 16.69 4.56
CA ASP A 179 -4.52 17.91 3.97
C ASP A 179 -5.85 18.32 4.65
N GLY A 180 -6.42 19.46 4.23
CA GLY A 180 -7.67 19.99 4.78
C GLY A 180 -8.92 19.14 4.47
N ALA A 181 -8.85 18.16 3.58
CA ALA A 181 -9.96 17.22 3.35
C ALA A 181 -10.25 16.39 4.61
N TYR A 182 -9.24 16.18 5.46
CA TYR A 182 -9.35 15.45 6.72
C TYR A 182 -9.72 16.33 7.92
N ASP A 183 -9.92 17.65 7.76
CA ASP A 183 -10.33 18.55 8.85
C ASP A 183 -11.80 18.32 9.26
N THR A 184 -12.03 17.22 9.97
CA THR A 184 -13.32 16.77 10.48
C THR A 184 -13.18 16.36 11.94
N LYS A 185 -14.27 16.47 12.71
CA LYS A 185 -14.30 16.03 14.11
C LYS A 185 -13.96 14.55 14.26
N CYS A 186 -14.40 13.72 13.31
CA CYS A 186 -14.13 12.29 13.34
C CYS A 186 -12.62 12.01 13.20
N CYS A 187 -11.97 12.61 12.20
CA CYS A 187 -10.53 12.45 11.98
C CYS A 187 -9.72 12.91 13.19
N ARG A 188 -10.02 14.11 13.71
CA ARG A 188 -9.31 14.66 14.87
C ARG A 188 -9.52 13.82 16.13
N ARG A 189 -10.71 13.27 16.34
CA ARG A 189 -10.97 12.31 17.42
C ARG A 189 -10.12 11.05 17.27
N VAL A 190 -10.10 10.42 16.09
CA VAL A 190 -9.33 9.19 15.85
C VAL A 190 -7.83 9.42 16.08
N ILE A 191 -7.29 10.56 15.66
CA ILE A 191 -5.89 10.93 15.92
C ILE A 191 -5.67 11.11 17.44
N SER A 192 -6.58 11.81 18.12
CA SER A 192 -6.54 12.03 19.56
C SER A 192 -6.66 10.73 20.38
N ASP A 193 -7.46 9.76 19.91
CA ASP A 193 -7.60 8.43 20.53
C ASP A 193 -6.27 7.64 20.48
N ARG A 194 -5.39 7.95 19.52
CA ARG A 194 -4.01 7.43 19.45
C ARG A 194 -3.01 8.28 20.23
N GLN A 195 -3.46 9.29 20.97
CA GLN A 195 -2.64 10.27 21.70
C GLN A 195 -1.63 11.00 20.81
N ALA A 196 -1.95 11.13 19.51
CA ALA A 196 -1.10 11.78 18.53
C ALA A 196 -1.54 13.23 18.30
N TYR A 197 -0.61 14.07 17.85
CA TYR A 197 -0.89 15.45 17.46
C TYR A 197 -1.44 15.52 16.02
N ALA A 198 -2.55 16.23 15.82
CA ALA A 198 -3.20 16.36 14.52
C ALA A 198 -2.69 17.60 13.76
N VAL A 199 -1.83 17.38 12.75
CA VAL A 199 -1.34 18.45 11.87
C VAL A 199 -2.20 18.52 10.61
N ILE A 200 -3.34 19.18 10.74
CA ILE A 200 -4.33 19.31 9.67
C ILE A 200 -4.66 20.78 9.43
N PRO A 201 -4.41 21.34 8.23
CA PRO A 201 -4.78 22.71 7.95
C PRO A 201 -6.32 22.86 7.93
N PRO A 202 -6.89 23.90 8.56
CA PRO A 202 -8.31 24.15 8.50
C PRO A 202 -8.79 24.34 7.05
N ARG A 203 -10.03 23.89 6.77
CA ARG A 203 -10.66 24.13 5.46
C ARG A 203 -10.83 25.63 5.20
N LYS A 204 -10.85 26.01 3.92
CA LYS A 204 -11.22 27.37 3.51
C LYS A 204 -12.59 27.75 4.09
N ASN A 205 -12.67 28.92 4.72
CA ASN A 205 -13.86 29.43 5.43
C ASN A 205 -14.27 28.62 6.67
N ALA A 206 -13.34 27.88 7.27
CA ALA A 206 -13.52 27.25 8.58
C ALA A 206 -14.00 28.27 9.62
N LYS A 207 -15.01 27.88 10.40
CA LYS A 207 -15.40 28.58 11.62
C LYS A 207 -14.93 27.77 12.84
N PRO A 208 -14.75 28.43 13.99
CA PRO A 208 -14.50 27.72 15.24
C PRO A 208 -15.61 26.69 15.52
N TRP A 209 -15.22 25.50 15.96
CA TRP A 209 -16.19 24.53 16.46
C TRP A 209 -16.66 24.92 17.86
N LYS A 210 -17.96 24.77 18.12
CA LYS A 210 -18.58 25.21 19.38
C LYS A 210 -18.34 24.28 20.57
N ASP A 211 -17.85 23.07 20.35
CA ASP A 211 -17.62 22.12 21.44
C ASP A 211 -16.26 22.31 22.10
N THR A 212 -16.17 21.91 23.37
CA THR A 212 -15.02 22.12 24.26
C THR A 212 -14.11 20.90 24.34
N LYS A 213 -14.20 19.97 23.38
CA LYS A 213 -13.30 18.81 23.36
C LYS A 213 -11.88 19.30 23.02
N VAL A 214 -10.87 18.67 23.63
CA VAL A 214 -9.44 19.05 23.46
C VAL A 214 -9.07 19.19 21.98
N HIS A 215 -9.35 18.18 21.16
CA HIS A 215 -9.06 18.21 19.72
C HIS A 215 -9.81 19.26 18.90
N SER A 216 -10.91 19.81 19.44
CA SER A 216 -11.66 20.92 18.84
C SER A 216 -11.08 22.27 19.25
N GLN A 217 -10.59 22.39 20.49
CA GLN A 217 -9.90 23.58 20.97
C GLN A 217 -8.57 23.76 20.26
N GLU A 218 -7.76 22.70 20.17
CA GLU A 218 -6.48 22.68 19.43
C GLU A 218 -6.63 23.06 17.94
N ARG A 219 -7.79 22.79 17.33
CA ARG A 219 -8.09 23.21 15.95
C ARG A 219 -8.40 24.70 15.85
N ASN A 220 -9.08 25.23 16.87
CA ASN A 220 -9.65 26.58 16.85
C ASN A 220 -8.60 27.66 17.19
N GLU A 221 -7.50 27.27 17.83
CA GLU A 221 -6.29 28.08 18.02
C GLU A 221 -5.57 28.33 16.70
#